data_AF-A0A3D0Z0Q7-F1
#
_entry.id   AF-A0A3D0Z0Q7-F1
#
_cell.length_a   1.000
_cell.length_b   1.000
_cell.length_c   1.000
_cell.angle_alpha   90.00
_cell.angle_beta   90.00
_cell.angle_gamma   90.00
#
_symmetry.space_group_name_H-M   'P 1'
#
loop_
_entity.id
_entity.type
_entity.pdbx_description
1 polymer ?
#
loop_
_entity_poly.entity_id
_entity_poly.type
_entity_poly.pdbx_seq_one_letter_code
_entity_poly.pdbx_strand_id
1 'polypeptide(L)' 'MGPIGHRFVVGEVVRMRKTHPCGSDRWLVTRTGMDFGLKCLGCGRRVMLPRDKFERAVRAVLGTDFGNEATS' A
#
# COMPACT_ATOMS: atom_id res chain seq x y z
N MET A 1 2.24 9.19 13.53
CA MET A 1 3.24 9.38 12.46
C MET A 1 3.13 8.27 11.42
N GLY A 2 2.52 8.55 10.26
CA GLY A 2 2.89 7.86 9.03
C GLY A 2 4.16 8.50 8.44
N PRO A 3 4.68 8.02 7.30
CA PRO A 3 5.82 8.65 6.65
C PRO A 3 5.40 10.01 6.08
N ILE A 4 5.62 11.08 6.86
CA ILE A 4 5.37 12.46 6.41
C ILE A 4 6.41 12.76 5.34
N GLY A 5 5.97 12.98 4.10
CA GLY A 5 6.85 13.33 2.96
C GLY A 5 7.12 12.21 1.96
N HIS A 6 6.57 11.01 2.15
CA HIS A 6 6.73 9.94 1.15
C HIS A 6 5.74 10.11 -0.01
N ARG A 7 6.26 10.17 -1.24
CA ARG A 7 5.45 10.23 -2.45
C ARG A 7 5.11 8.81 -2.90
N PHE A 8 3.93 8.35 -2.52
CA PHE A 8 3.43 7.05 -2.96
C PHE A 8 3.26 7.00 -4.47
N VAL A 9 3.69 5.91 -5.09
CA VAL A 9 3.53 5.63 -6.52
C VAL A 9 2.78 4.32 -6.75
N VAL A 10 2.18 4.19 -7.94
CA VAL A 10 1.55 2.94 -8.36
C VAL A 10 2.61 1.85 -8.49
N GLY A 11 2.30 0.66 -7.99
CA GLY A 11 3.23 -0.46 -7.89
C GLY A 11 3.89 -0.61 -6.52
N GLU A 12 3.72 0.34 -5.59
CA GLU A 12 4.30 0.19 -4.25
C GLU A 12 3.53 -0.74 -3.34
N VAL A 13 4.25 -1.52 -2.54
CA VAL A 13 3.68 -2.29 -1.44
C VAL A 13 3.81 -1.48 -0.16
N VAL A 14 2.68 -1.23 0.46
CA VAL A 14 2.60 -0.59 1.77
C VAL A 14 2.06 -1.55 2.80
N ARG A 15 2.51 -1.38 4.03
CA ARG A 15 2.02 -2.09 5.20
C ARG A 15 1.05 -1.20 5.95
N MET A 16 -0.17 -1.66 6.16
CA MET A 16 -1.16 -0.93 6.95
C MET A 16 -1.04 -1.21 8.44
N ARG A 17 -1.54 -0.27 9.26
CA ARG A 17 -1.68 -0.42 10.71
C ARG A 17 -2.79 -1.40 11.09
N LYS A 18 -3.89 -1.39 10.33
CA LYS A 18 -4.98 -2.34 10.48
C LYS A 18 -4.77 -3.51 9.51
N THR A 19 -4.82 -4.72 10.05
CA THR A 19 -4.81 -5.95 9.25
C THR A 19 -6.14 -6.05 8.49
N HIS A 20 -6.08 -6.49 7.24
CA HIS A 20 -7.28 -6.81 6.48
C HIS A 20 -7.98 -8.01 7.15
N PRO A 21 -9.33 -8.12 7.12
CA PRO A 21 -10.06 -9.30 7.62
C PRO A 21 -9.57 -10.64 7.06
N CYS A 22 -8.82 -10.67 5.95
CA CYS A 22 -8.20 -11.90 5.45
C CYS A 22 -6.90 -12.30 6.16
N GLY A 23 -6.40 -11.52 7.12
CA GLY A 23 -5.14 -11.75 7.83
C GLY A 23 -3.89 -11.10 7.21
N SER A 24 -4.00 -10.51 6.02
CA SER A 24 -2.87 -9.79 5.39
C SER A 24 -2.89 -8.30 5.74
N ASP A 25 -1.73 -7.73 6.00
CA ASP A 25 -1.52 -6.30 6.27
C ASP A 25 -0.74 -5.60 5.14
N ARG A 26 -0.47 -6.31 4.04
CA ARG A 26 0.25 -5.83 2.86
C ARG A 26 -0.70 -5.46 1.74
N TRP A 27 -0.53 -4.26 1.21
CA TRP A 27 -1.38 -3.68 0.21
C TRP A 27 -0.54 -3.11 -0.93
N LEU A 28 -0.87 -3.49 -2.15
CA LEU A 28 -0.30 -2.94 -3.36
C LEU A 28 -1.06 -1.68 -3.77
N VAL A 29 -0.35 -0.57 -3.97
CA VAL A 29 -0.89 0.67 -4.51
C VAL A 29 -1.13 0.48 -6.00
N THR A 30 -2.39 0.46 -6.39
CA THR A 30 -2.79 0.31 -7.80
C THR A 30 -3.18 1.63 -8.45
N ARG A 31 -3.46 2.67 -7.65
CA ARG A 31 -3.84 4.00 -8.14
C ARG A 31 -3.42 5.07 -7.13
N THR A 32 -2.90 6.19 -7.64
CA THR A 32 -2.52 7.38 -6.86
C THR A 32 -3.21 8.61 -7.44
N GLY A 33 -3.76 9.48 -6.60
CA GLY A 33 -4.53 10.66 -7.01
C GLY A 33 -5.28 11.29 -5.84
N MET A 34 -6.54 11.73 -6.06
CA MET A 34 -7.47 12.08 -4.97
C MET A 34 -7.79 10.87 -4.09
N ASP A 35 -8.07 9.73 -4.72
CA ASP A 35 -8.33 8.46 -4.04
C ASP A 35 -7.25 7.42 -4.37
N PHE A 36 -6.75 6.78 -3.32
CA PHE A 36 -5.80 5.70 -3.42
C PHE A 36 -6.52 4.38 -3.66
N GLY A 37 -6.17 3.73 -4.77
CA GLY A 37 -6.60 2.37 -5.06
C GLY A 37 -5.59 1.40 -4.47
N LEU A 38 -6.07 0.43 -3.69
CA LEU A 38 -5.24 -0.53 -2.99
C LEU A 38 -5.73 -1.94 -3.26
N LYS A 39 -4.81 -2.86 -3.53
CA LYS A 39 -5.08 -4.29 -3.71
C LYS A 39 -4.42 -5.06 -2.57
N CYS A 40 -5.21 -5.81 -1.82
CA CYS A 40 -4.70 -6.70 -0.80
C CYS A 40 -3.86 -7.80 -1.45
N LEU A 41 -2.61 -7.99 -1.00
CA LEU A 41 -1.74 -9.04 -1.54
C LEU A 41 -2.08 -10.45 -1.01
N GLY A 42 -2.80 -10.55 0.12
CA GLY A 42 -3.27 -11.84 0.63
C GLY A 42 -4.46 -12.44 -0.13
N CYS A 43 -5.52 -11.66 -0.38
CA CYS A 43 -6.75 -12.17 -1.00
C CYS A 43 -7.13 -11.51 -2.33
N GLY A 44 -6.34 -10.54 -2.82
CA GLY A 44 -6.59 -9.84 -4.08
C GLY A 44 -7.73 -8.81 -4.06
N ARG A 45 -8.39 -8.59 -2.93
CA ARG A 45 -9.48 -7.60 -2.77
C ARG A 45 -8.97 -6.19 -3.07
N ARG A 46 -9.73 -5.42 -3.84
CA ARG A 46 -9.43 -4.01 -4.14
C ARG A 46 -10.32 -3.08 -3.31
N VAL A 47 -9.73 -2.03 -2.76
CA VAL A 47 -10.42 -1.00 -1.98
C VAL A 47 -9.97 0.38 -2.45
N MET A 48 -10.86 1.37 -2.32
CA MET A 48 -10.53 2.78 -2.55
C MET A 48 -10.55 3.49 -1.20
N LEU A 49 -9.46 4.19 -0.89
CA LEU A 49 -9.36 5.02 0.31
C LEU A 49 -9.04 6.47 -0.09
N PRO A 50 -9.68 7.45 0.57
CA PRO A 50 -9.22 8.84 0.52
C PRO A 50 -7.77 8.95 0.95
N ARG A 51 -7.06 9.92 0.38
CA ARG A 51 -5.64 10.15 0.67
C ARG A 51 -5.36 10.32 2.17
N ASP A 52 -6.16 11.12 2.88
CA ASP A 52 -5.97 11.38 4.32
C ASP A 52 -6.06 10.09 5.15
N LYS A 53 -7.03 9.22 4.84
CA LYS A 53 -7.21 7.94 5.51
C LYS A 53 -6.06 7.00 5.19
N PHE A 54 -5.65 6.96 3.93
CA PHE A 54 -4.52 6.15 3.48
C PHE A 54 -3.24 6.53 4.21
N GLU A 55 -2.85 7.81 4.21
CA GLU A 55 -1.62 8.31 4.84
C GLU A 55 -1.59 8.02 6.36
N ARG A 56 -2.75 8.06 7.03
CA ARG A 56 -2.87 7.71 8.45
C ARG A 56 -2.89 6.19 8.70
N ALA A 57 -3.41 5.41 7.75
CA ALA A 57 -3.52 3.96 7.84
C ALA A 57 -2.19 3.26 7.50
N VAL A 58 -1.33 3.86 6.69
CA VAL A 58 -0.01 3.32 6.38
C VAL A 58 0.87 3.32 7.64
N ARG A 59 1.46 2.16 7.92
CA ARG A 59 2.44 1.97 8.98
C ARG A 59 3.87 2.09 8.44
N ALA A 60 4.14 1.48 7.30
CA ALA A 60 5.44 1.49 6.64
C ALA A 60 5.27 1.27 5.13
N VAL A 61 6.23 1.75 4.34
CA VAL A 61 6.37 1.41 2.92
C VAL A 61 7.35 0.25 2.84
N LEU A 62 6.98 -0.83 2.16
CA LEU A 62 7.82 -2.04 2.05
C LEU A 62 8.73 -2.00 0.81
N GLY A 63 8.40 -1.18 -0.19
CA GLY A 63 9.14 -1.03 -1.44
C GLY A 63 8.22 -1.12 -2.65
N THR A 64 8.79 -0.98 -3.83
CA THR A 64 8.10 -1.12 -5.11
C THR A 64 8.04 -2.59 -5.55
N ASP A 65 6.85 -3.08 -5.93
CA ASP A 65 6.63 -4.38 -6.58
C ASP A 65 7.01 -4.33 -8.07
N PHE A 66 8.08 -3.60 -8.41
CA PHE A 66 8.70 -3.80 -9.72
C PHE A 66 9.34 -5.18 -9.64
N GLY A 67 8.65 -6.22 -10.12
CA GLY A 67 9.20 -7.56 -10.20
C GLY A 67 10.57 -7.50 -10.87
N ASN A 68 11.64 -7.55 -10.07
CA ASN A 68 13.00 -7.67 -10.53
C ASN A 68 13.95 -8.00 -9.37
N GLU A 69 14.46 -9.24 -9.40
CA GLU A 69 15.88 -9.56 -9.29
C GLU A 69 16.76 -8.61 -8.47
N ALA A 70 16.83 -8.85 -7.16
CA ALA A 70 18.14 -8.91 -6.53
C ALA A 70 18.71 -10.31 -6.81
N THR A 71 19.12 -10.54 -8.05
CA THR A 71 20.12 -11.57 -8.33
C THR A 71 21.46 -11.02 -7.83
N SER A 72 22.06 -11.80 -6.91
CA SER A 72 23.42 -11.71 -6.35
C SER A 72 23.65 -10.75 -5.19
#